data_AF-A0A7X7U3P0-F1
#
_entry.id   AF-A0A7X7U3P0-F1
#
_cell.length_a   1.000
_cell.length_b   1.000
_cell.length_c   1.000
_cell.angle_alpha   90.00
_cell.angle_beta   90.00
_cell.angle_gamma   90.00
#
_symmetry.space_group_name_H-M   'P 1'
#
loop_
_entity.id
_entity.type
_entity.pdbx_description
1 polymer ?
#
loop_
_entity_poly.entity_id
_entity_poly.type
_entity_poly.pdbx_seq_one_letter_code
_entity_poly.pdbx_strand_id
1 'polypeptide(L)'
;MQRIALFVTIVALAARPSSALVSTNVPLEHWSYDAVDKLASYGLIDSAMLTIRPMSRVEMARHVGQAMLTLERMNDAPAILQSIVDQLKDEYRGELILIGLIEGWHSESFVKPLEDPYVGYLRADRTPDIENTRGDLFRKGSNYRAGFATRGTVFDRFAFYLHPEYLDSAQTDGDVDLIEGYGKVMIGDVEIQAGKDSLWWGPGRHGSMLMSDNVQPFTMLKLTNPQPLQLPWIFHALGPVRGEWFLAQLENDRDFPDAKLSGVRVSIKPHPLVDLGASRVVMFGGRGMPRVDLFDYGKMFLSLTERDENNQLAGVDASLLVPLWKSAPLRSVRFYVDAAGEDEAGWLPSKWGELLGVQFNDILKTGRTDLRIEYANDHVPGYRDVFYTHSRYTSGYT
;
A
#
# COMPACT_ATOMS: atom_id res chain seq x y z
N MET A 1 0.79 -25.16 -28.34
CA MET A 1 0.86 -25.26 -26.87
C MET A 1 2.26 -25.66 -26.36
N GLN A 2 3.35 -25.11 -26.92
CA GLN A 2 4.73 -25.41 -26.47
C GLN A 2 5.66 -24.19 -26.50
N ARG A 3 5.12 -22.96 -26.48
CA ARG A 3 5.91 -21.72 -26.50
C ARG A 3 5.51 -20.68 -25.45
N ILE A 4 4.68 -21.06 -24.46
CA ILE A 4 4.23 -20.18 -23.38
C ILE A 4 5.13 -20.32 -22.12
N ALA A 5 5.97 -21.35 -22.05
CA ALA A 5 6.85 -21.63 -20.91
C ALA A 5 8.18 -20.85 -20.91
N LEU A 6 8.32 -19.77 -21.69
CA LEU A 6 9.59 -19.03 -21.78
C LEU A 6 9.52 -17.59 -21.25
N PHE A 7 8.32 -17.01 -21.06
CA PHE A 7 8.19 -15.61 -20.60
C PHE A 7 7.94 -15.47 -19.09
N VAL A 8 7.61 -16.55 -18.39
CA VAL A 8 7.54 -16.60 -16.91
C VAL A 8 8.88 -17.07 -16.30
N THR A 9 9.83 -17.48 -17.14
CA THR A 9 11.01 -18.27 -16.72
C THR A 9 12.26 -17.43 -16.44
N ILE A 10 12.20 -16.09 -16.57
CA ILE A 10 13.35 -15.20 -16.31
C ILE A 10 13.32 -14.55 -14.91
N VAL A 11 12.29 -14.80 -14.08
CA VAL A 11 12.29 -14.40 -12.65
C VAL A 11 12.83 -15.51 -11.73
N ALA A 12 13.11 -16.70 -12.26
CA ALA A 12 13.55 -17.86 -11.47
C ALA A 12 15.07 -18.10 -11.49
N LEU A 13 15.92 -17.06 -11.54
CA LEU A 13 17.36 -17.23 -11.32
C LEU A 13 17.72 -16.95 -9.86
N ALA A 14 18.03 -18.04 -9.16
CA ALA A 14 18.58 -18.15 -7.81
C ALA A 14 17.60 -17.97 -6.63
N ALA A 15 16.46 -18.65 -6.67
CA ALA A 15 15.76 -19.00 -5.43
C ALA A 15 16.66 -19.96 -4.62
N ARG A 16 17.41 -19.42 -3.66
CA ARG A 16 17.86 -20.20 -2.51
C ARG A 16 16.60 -20.74 -1.82
N PRO A 17 16.65 -21.85 -1.05
CA PRO A 17 15.56 -22.18 -0.14
C PRO A 17 15.50 -21.08 0.93
N SER A 18 14.87 -19.96 0.59
CA SER A 18 14.31 -19.03 1.53
C SER A 18 13.05 -19.72 2.04
N SER A 19 12.97 -20.01 3.33
CA SER A 19 11.72 -20.46 3.93
C SER A 19 10.69 -19.38 3.64
N ALA A 20 9.72 -19.70 2.78
CA ALA A 20 8.79 -18.71 2.27
C ALA A 20 7.91 -18.22 3.44
N LEU A 21 8.14 -16.99 3.91
CA LEU A 21 7.49 -16.46 5.11
C LEU A 21 6.13 -15.85 4.75
N VAL A 22 5.11 -16.70 4.61
CA VAL A 22 3.74 -16.24 4.33
C VAL A 22 3.16 -15.56 5.57
N SER A 23 2.55 -14.38 5.40
CA SER A 23 1.79 -13.72 6.46
C SER A 23 0.70 -12.83 5.88
N THR A 24 -0.30 -12.52 6.71
CA THR A 24 -1.34 -11.56 6.32
C THR A 24 -0.75 -10.17 6.13
N ASN A 25 -1.52 -9.30 5.46
CA ASN A 25 -1.23 -7.88 5.40
C ASN A 25 -1.47 -7.21 6.76
N VAL A 26 -0.74 -6.13 7.00
CA VAL A 26 -1.06 -5.13 8.01
C VAL A 26 -2.15 -4.22 7.40
N PRO A 27 -3.35 -4.12 8.00
CA PRO A 27 -4.43 -3.25 7.52
C PRO A 27 -3.97 -1.79 7.38
N LEU A 28 -4.42 -1.08 6.34
CA LEU A 28 -3.89 0.24 5.97
C LEU A 28 -3.97 1.30 7.09
N GLU A 29 -5.02 1.24 7.91
CA GLU A 29 -5.26 2.15 9.04
C GLU A 29 -4.51 1.74 10.32
N HIS A 30 -3.77 0.63 10.31
CA HIS A 30 -3.14 0.10 11.50
C HIS A 30 -2.01 1.04 11.98
N TRP A 31 -2.02 1.34 13.29
CA TRP A 31 -1.13 2.32 13.95
C TRP A 31 0.37 2.05 13.74
N SER A 32 0.74 0.81 13.42
CA SER A 32 2.14 0.43 13.20
C SER A 32 2.78 1.13 12.01
N TYR A 33 2.02 1.51 10.97
CA TYR A 33 2.58 2.28 9.86
C TYR A 33 3.13 3.63 10.33
N ASP A 34 2.37 4.34 11.16
CA ASP A 34 2.80 5.61 11.74
C ASP A 34 3.97 5.43 12.71
N ALA A 35 3.91 4.39 13.53
CA ALA A 35 4.98 4.09 14.47
C ALA A 35 6.30 3.77 13.75
N VAL A 36 6.26 2.94 12.70
CA VAL A 36 7.43 2.58 11.89
C VAL A 36 7.91 3.77 11.06
N ASP A 37 7.03 4.60 10.50
CA ASP A 37 7.43 5.84 9.80
C ASP A 37 8.15 6.80 10.75
N LYS A 38 7.68 6.93 12.00
CA LYS A 38 8.34 7.73 13.04
C LYS A 38 9.73 7.18 13.38
N LEU A 39 9.86 5.88 13.59
CA LEU A 39 11.15 5.23 13.86
C LEU A 39 12.12 5.36 12.67
N ALA A 40 11.64 5.20 11.44
CA ALA A 40 12.41 5.40 10.21
C ALA A 40 12.87 6.87 10.07
N SER A 41 11.98 7.83 10.31
CA SER A 41 12.28 9.26 10.27
C SER A 41 13.26 9.69 11.38
N TYR A 42 13.31 8.92 12.48
CA TYR A 42 14.31 9.04 13.52
C TYR A 42 15.68 8.43 13.14
N GLY A 43 15.74 7.65 12.06
CA GLY A 43 16.95 6.95 11.60
C GLY A 43 17.20 5.61 12.28
N LEU A 44 16.15 4.97 12.81
CA LEU A 44 16.25 3.62 13.38
C LEU A 44 16.00 2.51 12.35
N ILE A 45 15.48 2.85 11.17
CA ILE A 45 15.06 1.89 10.14
C ILE A 45 15.48 2.41 8.76
N ASP A 46 16.65 1.97 8.29
CA ASP A 46 17.18 2.35 6.98
C ASP A 46 16.50 1.62 5.81
N SER A 47 15.79 0.54 6.08
CA SER A 47 15.18 -0.31 5.05
C SER A 47 13.69 -0.01 4.81
N ALA A 48 13.12 0.99 5.48
CA ALA A 48 11.70 1.31 5.41
C ALA A 48 11.28 1.71 3.99
N MET A 49 10.40 0.91 3.37
CA MET A 49 9.78 1.15 2.06
C MET A 49 8.26 1.13 2.20
N LEU A 50 7.71 2.19 2.79
CA LEU A 50 6.29 2.28 3.22
C LEU A 50 5.35 2.84 2.14
N THR A 51 5.84 3.06 0.91
CA THR A 51 5.09 3.66 -0.21
C THR A 51 4.31 2.64 -1.04
N ILE A 52 4.39 1.35 -0.70
CA ILE A 52 3.53 0.30 -1.23
C ILE A 52 2.83 -0.34 -0.03
N ARG A 53 1.52 -0.16 0.07
CA ARG A 53 0.71 -0.78 1.11
C ARG A 53 -0.47 -1.53 0.48
N PRO A 54 -0.95 -2.60 1.14
CA PRO A 54 -0.49 -3.08 2.43
C PRO A 54 0.88 -3.80 2.37
N MET A 55 1.55 -3.81 3.52
CA MET A 55 2.77 -4.58 3.77
C MET A 55 2.44 -5.85 4.53
N SER A 56 3.20 -6.93 4.31
CA SER A 56 3.02 -8.16 5.09
C SER A 56 3.42 -7.94 6.56
N ARG A 57 2.77 -8.65 7.48
CA ARG A 57 3.12 -8.56 8.91
C ARG A 57 4.57 -8.97 9.18
N VAL A 58 5.11 -9.91 8.41
CA VAL A 58 6.52 -10.32 8.50
C VAL A 58 7.47 -9.20 8.07
N GLU A 59 7.18 -8.47 7.00
CA GLU A 59 8.02 -7.35 6.57
C GLU A 59 7.94 -6.19 7.58
N MET A 60 6.76 -5.95 8.16
CA MET A 60 6.61 -5.01 9.27
C MET A 60 7.45 -5.43 10.47
N ALA A 61 7.42 -6.71 10.86
CA ALA A 61 8.25 -7.25 11.94
C ALA A 61 9.75 -7.12 11.65
N ARG A 62 10.18 -7.24 10.38
CA ARG A 62 11.56 -7.00 9.97
C ARG A 62 11.99 -5.55 10.25
N HIS A 63 11.12 -4.57 9.98
CA HIS A 63 11.36 -3.17 10.32
C HIS A 63 11.43 -2.94 11.84
N VAL A 64 10.52 -3.55 12.60
CA VAL A 64 10.55 -3.52 14.08
C VAL A 64 11.86 -4.09 14.62
N GLY A 65 12.30 -5.23 14.08
CA GLY A 65 13.56 -5.87 14.42
C GLY A 65 14.78 -4.98 14.15
N GLN A 66 14.81 -4.28 13.01
CA GLN A 66 15.87 -3.30 12.72
C GLN A 66 15.86 -2.15 13.73
N ALA A 67 14.67 -1.64 14.09
CA ALA A 67 14.54 -0.58 15.07
C ALA A 67 15.04 -1.02 16.46
N MET A 68 14.65 -2.23 16.91
CA MET A 68 15.11 -2.81 18.17
C MET A 68 16.65 -2.84 18.25
N LEU A 69 17.30 -3.45 17.26
CA LEU A 69 18.75 -3.60 17.22
C LEU A 69 19.50 -2.26 17.13
N THR A 70 18.91 -1.28 16.43
CA THR A 70 19.51 0.06 16.29
C THR A 70 19.34 0.87 17.57
N LEU A 71 18.18 0.75 18.23
CA LEU A 71 17.86 1.44 19.47
C LEU A 71 18.74 0.95 20.63
N GLU A 72 19.00 -0.36 20.73
CA GLU A 72 19.91 -0.94 21.74
C GLU A 72 21.34 -0.38 21.66
N ARG A 73 21.76 0.04 20.47
CA ARG A 73 23.09 0.63 20.21
C ARG A 73 23.11 2.14 20.34
N MET A 74 21.95 2.78 20.48
CA MET A 74 21.82 4.23 20.56
C MET A 74 22.10 4.71 21.98
N ASN A 75 23.08 5.62 22.10
CA ASN A 75 23.30 6.32 23.36
C ASN A 75 22.22 7.39 23.55
N ASP A 76 21.63 7.45 24.75
CA ASP A 76 20.65 8.48 25.14
C ASP A 76 19.41 8.56 24.23
N ALA A 77 18.81 7.41 23.94
CA ALA A 77 17.58 7.37 23.17
C ALA A 77 16.39 7.94 23.97
N PRO A 78 15.53 8.79 23.39
CA PRO A 78 14.32 9.26 24.06
C PRO A 78 13.41 8.10 24.48
N ALA A 79 12.91 8.15 25.71
CA ALA A 79 12.06 7.09 26.29
C ALA A 79 10.82 6.76 25.44
N ILE A 80 10.31 7.73 24.68
CA ILE A 80 9.18 7.50 23.78
C ILE A 80 9.50 6.50 22.65
N LEU A 81 10.73 6.47 22.14
CA LEU A 81 11.12 5.52 21.10
C LEU A 81 11.17 4.10 21.63
N GLN A 82 11.69 3.92 22.85
CA GLN A 82 11.67 2.64 23.54
C GLN A 82 10.23 2.16 23.72
N SER A 83 9.34 3.04 24.20
CA SER A 83 7.92 2.71 24.36
C SER A 83 7.25 2.29 23.05
N ILE A 84 7.58 2.95 21.94
CA ILE A 84 7.03 2.60 20.61
C ILE A 84 7.56 1.23 20.17
N VAL A 85 8.87 0.99 20.31
CA VAL A 85 9.50 -0.28 19.94
C VAL A 85 8.95 -1.42 20.79
N ASP A 86 8.75 -1.22 22.09
CA ASP A 86 8.20 -2.23 22.98
C ASP A 86 6.75 -2.61 22.58
N GLN A 87 5.90 -1.61 22.29
CA GLN A 87 4.54 -1.86 21.79
C GLN A 87 4.55 -2.61 20.46
N LEU A 88 5.42 -2.22 19.51
CA LEU A 88 5.55 -2.90 18.23
C LEU A 88 6.08 -4.33 18.39
N LYS A 89 7.02 -4.55 19.31
CA LYS A 89 7.56 -5.87 19.62
C LYS A 89 6.50 -6.80 20.18
N ASP A 90 5.58 -6.28 21.01
CA ASP A 90 4.46 -7.06 21.52
C ASP A 90 3.43 -7.36 20.42
N GLU A 91 3.09 -6.37 19.59
CA GLU A 91 2.16 -6.53 18.46
C GLU A 91 2.65 -7.55 17.42
N TYR A 92 3.92 -7.49 17.06
CA TYR A 92 4.55 -8.36 16.07
C TYR A 92 5.33 -9.53 16.68
N ARG A 93 5.05 -9.89 17.94
CA ARG A 93 5.81 -10.92 18.66
C ARG A 93 5.88 -12.24 17.90
N GLY A 94 4.75 -12.69 17.35
CA GLY A 94 4.67 -13.94 16.59
C GLY A 94 5.56 -13.92 15.35
N GLU A 95 5.48 -12.84 14.57
CA GLU A 95 6.30 -12.66 13.37
C GLU A 95 7.80 -12.48 13.71
N LEU A 96 8.14 -11.82 14.82
CA LEU A 96 9.52 -11.68 15.32
C LEU A 96 10.14 -13.03 15.74
N ILE A 97 9.35 -13.92 16.34
CA ILE A 97 9.77 -15.30 16.66
C ILE A 97 9.99 -16.08 15.36
N LEU A 98 9.04 -15.98 14.41
CA LEU A 98 9.11 -16.66 13.12
C LEU A 98 10.40 -16.31 12.34
N ILE A 99 10.81 -15.04 12.35
CA ILE A 99 12.07 -14.61 11.70
C ILE A 99 13.32 -14.80 12.56
N GLY A 100 13.19 -15.39 13.76
CA GLY A 100 14.31 -15.72 14.64
C GLY A 100 14.99 -14.54 15.31
N LEU A 101 14.32 -13.39 15.43
CA LEU A 101 14.87 -12.20 16.11
C LEU A 101 14.64 -12.22 17.62
N ILE A 102 13.66 -12.98 18.09
CA ILE A 102 13.42 -13.21 19.53
C ILE A 102 13.13 -14.69 19.78
N GLU A 103 13.43 -15.15 20.99
CA GLU A 103 13.13 -16.52 21.41
C GLU A 103 11.63 -16.69 21.69
N GLY A 104 11.08 -17.82 21.25
CA GLY A 104 9.70 -18.19 21.52
C GLY A 104 9.25 -19.42 20.74
N TRP A 105 8.05 -19.89 21.03
CA TRP A 105 7.43 -20.98 20.28
C TRP A 105 6.65 -20.42 19.09
N HIS A 106 6.94 -20.92 17.89
CA HIS A 106 6.19 -20.62 16.67
C HIS A 106 5.28 -21.79 16.34
N SER A 107 4.06 -21.49 15.92
CA SER A 107 3.12 -22.48 15.42
C SER A 107 2.94 -22.30 13.92
N GLU A 108 3.23 -23.35 13.14
CA GLU A 108 3.06 -23.33 11.69
C GLU A 108 1.60 -23.15 11.26
N SER A 109 0.65 -23.40 12.17
CA SER A 109 -0.77 -23.22 11.92
C SER A 109 -1.45 -22.59 13.11
N PHE A 110 -2.01 -21.40 12.92
CA PHE A 110 -2.81 -20.74 13.94
C PHE A 110 -3.99 -20.00 13.32
N VAL A 111 -4.98 -19.74 14.16
CA VAL A 111 -6.08 -18.83 13.84
C VAL A 111 -6.23 -17.87 15.02
N LYS A 112 -6.24 -16.57 14.72
CA LYS A 112 -6.65 -15.50 15.64
C LYS A 112 -8.09 -15.13 15.26
N PRO A 113 -9.09 -15.69 15.96
CA PRO A 113 -10.51 -15.55 15.59
C PRO A 113 -11.09 -14.16 15.89
N LEU A 114 -10.38 -13.35 16.67
CA LEU A 114 -10.78 -11.99 17.00
C LEU A 114 -9.54 -11.11 17.09
N GLU A 115 -9.48 -10.10 16.25
CA GLU A 115 -8.45 -9.07 16.19
C GLU A 115 -9.13 -7.71 16.03
N ASP A 116 -8.64 -6.72 16.77
CA ASP A 116 -9.06 -5.32 16.74
C ASP A 116 -10.59 -5.10 16.67
N PRO A 117 -11.38 -5.66 17.60
CA PRO A 117 -12.81 -5.42 17.61
C PRO A 117 -13.10 -3.93 17.88
N TYR A 118 -14.01 -3.34 17.12
CA TYR A 118 -14.41 -1.95 17.30
C TYR A 118 -15.92 -1.74 17.16
N VAL A 119 -16.38 -0.65 17.75
CA VAL A 119 -17.73 -0.11 17.56
C VAL A 119 -17.58 1.40 17.32
N GLY A 120 -18.18 1.87 16.24
CA GLY A 120 -18.20 3.27 15.85
C GLY A 120 -19.60 3.86 15.94
N TYR A 121 -19.68 5.11 16.40
CA TYR A 121 -20.89 5.92 16.30
C TYR A 121 -20.52 7.30 15.75
N LEU A 122 -21.21 7.71 14.69
CA LEU A 122 -21.06 9.03 14.11
C LEU A 122 -22.43 9.65 13.83
N ARG A 123 -22.69 10.79 14.45
CA ARG A 123 -23.86 11.63 14.13
C ARG A 123 -23.43 12.79 13.25
N ALA A 124 -24.14 12.98 12.15
CA ALA A 124 -23.85 14.07 11.23
C ALA A 124 -25.12 14.84 10.81
N ASP A 125 -25.03 16.17 10.79
CA ASP A 125 -26.13 17.03 10.35
C ASP A 125 -26.25 17.13 8.83
N ARG A 126 -25.19 16.72 8.11
CA ARG A 126 -25.08 16.58 6.65
C ARG A 126 -24.38 15.27 6.32
N THR A 127 -24.43 14.82 5.07
CA THR A 127 -23.62 13.68 4.60
C THR A 127 -22.14 14.04 4.80
N PRO A 128 -21.42 13.32 5.68
CA PRO A 128 -20.00 13.53 5.87
C PRO A 128 -19.23 13.14 4.62
N ASP A 129 -18.10 13.81 4.43
CA ASP A 129 -17.07 13.42 3.48
C ASP A 129 -15.85 13.09 4.32
N ILE A 130 -15.60 11.79 4.53
CA ILE A 130 -14.50 11.29 5.32
C ILE A 130 -13.61 10.54 4.34
N GLU A 131 -12.38 11.00 4.22
CA GLU A 131 -11.39 10.40 3.32
C GLU A 131 -10.91 9.05 3.86
N ASN A 132 -10.54 8.16 2.93
CA ASN A 132 -9.74 6.97 3.21
C ASN A 132 -10.42 5.98 4.18
N THR A 133 -11.74 5.79 4.00
CA THR A 133 -12.56 4.88 4.82
C THR A 133 -12.99 3.61 4.06
N ARG A 134 -12.15 3.12 3.13
CA ARG A 134 -12.44 1.93 2.30
C ARG A 134 -13.77 2.03 1.56
N GLY A 135 -14.09 3.23 1.08
CA GLY A 135 -15.34 3.53 0.39
C GLY A 135 -16.61 3.46 1.25
N ASP A 136 -16.48 3.51 2.59
CA ASP A 136 -17.63 3.58 3.50
C ASP A 136 -18.39 4.91 3.33
N LEU A 137 -19.72 4.81 3.23
CA LEU A 137 -20.61 5.94 3.00
C LEU A 137 -21.39 6.29 4.27
N PHE A 138 -20.99 7.38 4.92
CA PHE A 138 -21.73 7.95 6.04
C PHE A 138 -22.93 8.77 5.55
N ARG A 139 -24.05 8.69 6.25
CA ARG A 139 -25.29 9.41 5.94
C ARG A 139 -25.57 10.50 6.97
N LYS A 140 -26.39 11.48 6.57
CA LYS A 140 -26.96 12.44 7.54
C LYS A 140 -27.81 11.68 8.56
N GLY A 141 -27.63 12.00 9.84
CA GLY A 141 -28.26 11.36 10.98
C GLY A 141 -27.25 10.53 11.78
N SER A 142 -27.74 9.52 12.49
CA SER A 142 -26.91 8.56 13.22
C SER A 142 -26.35 7.49 12.28
N ASN A 143 -25.08 7.11 12.47
CA ASN A 143 -24.41 6.02 11.78
C ASN A 143 -23.75 5.13 12.82
N TYR A 144 -23.88 3.82 12.66
CA TYR A 144 -23.30 2.83 13.55
C TYR A 144 -22.43 1.86 12.73
N ARG A 145 -21.28 1.52 13.29
CA ARG A 145 -20.36 0.51 12.73
C ARG A 145 -19.97 -0.46 13.82
N ALA A 146 -19.86 -1.74 13.51
CA ALA A 146 -19.25 -2.71 14.41
C ALA A 146 -18.52 -3.77 13.59
N GLY A 147 -17.21 -3.90 13.80
CA GLY A 147 -16.38 -4.80 13.01
C GLY A 147 -15.31 -5.46 13.84
N PHE A 148 -14.70 -6.49 13.24
CA PHE A 148 -13.53 -7.16 13.78
C PHE A 148 -12.77 -7.85 12.65
N ALA A 149 -11.53 -8.23 12.91
CA ALA A 149 -10.73 -9.03 11.99
C ALA A 149 -10.53 -10.45 12.50
N THR A 150 -10.37 -11.38 11.56
CA THR A 150 -9.89 -12.74 11.81
C THR A 150 -8.74 -13.01 10.86
N ARG A 151 -7.67 -13.63 11.36
CA ARG A 151 -6.55 -14.06 10.52
C ARG A 151 -5.98 -15.38 10.95
N GLY A 152 -5.20 -16.00 10.08
CA GLY A 152 -4.46 -17.19 10.43
C GLY A 152 -3.45 -17.62 9.37
N THR A 153 -2.61 -18.57 9.76
CA THR A 153 -1.74 -19.32 8.86
C THR A 153 -2.04 -20.80 8.94
N VAL A 154 -1.78 -21.52 7.86
CA VAL A 154 -1.92 -22.97 7.74
C VAL A 154 -0.65 -23.52 7.11
N PHE A 155 0.04 -24.37 7.88
CA PHE A 155 1.33 -25.02 7.57
C PHE A 155 2.44 -24.07 7.07
N ASP A 156 2.44 -22.80 7.52
CA ASP A 156 3.32 -21.72 7.01
C ASP A 156 3.33 -21.59 5.48
N ARG A 157 2.29 -22.07 4.80
CA ARG A 157 2.16 -22.07 3.34
C ARG A 157 1.02 -21.23 2.84
N PHE A 158 -0.01 -21.11 3.66
CA PHE A 158 -1.20 -20.35 3.36
C PHE A 158 -1.51 -19.38 4.51
N ALA A 159 -1.81 -18.13 4.19
CA ALA A 159 -2.34 -17.16 5.15
C ALA A 159 -3.70 -16.67 4.67
N PHE A 160 -4.58 -16.34 5.61
CA PHE A 160 -5.90 -15.77 5.30
C PHE A 160 -6.27 -14.65 6.26
N TYR A 161 -7.11 -13.75 5.78
CA TYR A 161 -7.63 -12.60 6.50
C TYR A 161 -9.09 -12.38 6.15
N LEU A 162 -9.91 -12.04 7.14
CA LEU A 162 -11.33 -11.72 7.01
C LEU A 162 -11.65 -10.52 7.90
N HIS A 163 -12.36 -9.53 7.38
CA HIS A 163 -12.83 -8.35 8.10
C HIS A 163 -14.31 -8.12 7.79
N PRO A 164 -15.21 -8.79 8.53
CA PRO A 164 -16.64 -8.46 8.50
C PRO A 164 -16.92 -7.18 9.30
N GLU A 165 -17.86 -6.39 8.80
CA GLU A 165 -18.36 -5.20 9.47
C GLU A 165 -19.89 -5.15 9.36
N TYR A 166 -20.55 -4.80 10.46
CA TYR A 166 -21.94 -4.39 10.48
C TYR A 166 -22.03 -2.88 10.28
N LEU A 167 -22.83 -2.45 9.30
CA LEU A 167 -23.02 -1.05 8.94
C LEU A 167 -24.50 -0.72 9.02
N ASP A 168 -24.85 0.30 9.80
CA ASP A 168 -26.23 0.82 9.91
C ASP A 168 -26.21 2.36 9.86
N SER A 169 -27.27 2.95 9.31
CA SER A 169 -27.41 4.40 9.28
C SER A 169 -28.86 4.85 9.35
N ALA A 170 -29.08 6.12 9.70
CA ALA A 170 -30.41 6.71 9.78
C ALA A 170 -31.19 6.70 8.45
N GLN A 171 -30.55 6.36 7.33
CA GLN A 171 -31.16 6.34 5.99
C GLN A 171 -31.01 4.99 5.28
N THR A 172 -30.34 4.01 5.89
CA THR A 172 -30.07 2.71 5.28
C THR A 172 -30.05 1.68 6.40
N ASP A 173 -30.94 0.70 6.30
CA ASP A 173 -31.05 -0.38 7.29
C ASP A 173 -29.74 -1.16 7.41
N GLY A 174 -29.50 -1.68 8.61
CA GLY A 174 -28.26 -2.37 8.92
C GLY A 174 -28.03 -3.64 8.11
N ASP A 175 -26.82 -3.79 7.57
CA ASP A 175 -26.34 -4.98 6.87
C ASP A 175 -24.94 -5.39 7.38
N VAL A 176 -24.50 -6.60 7.04
CA VAL A 176 -23.16 -7.10 7.33
C VAL A 176 -22.39 -7.30 6.02
N ASP A 177 -21.34 -6.52 5.84
CA ASP A 177 -20.47 -6.61 4.69
C ASP A 177 -19.14 -7.27 5.04
N LEU A 178 -18.59 -8.02 4.09
CA LEU A 178 -17.18 -8.41 4.13
C LEU A 178 -16.36 -7.28 3.47
N ILE A 179 -15.78 -6.42 4.29
CA ILE A 179 -14.99 -5.27 3.84
C ILE A 179 -13.72 -5.76 3.16
N GLU A 180 -12.96 -6.62 3.84
CA GLU A 180 -11.77 -7.29 3.30
C GLU A 180 -11.83 -8.80 3.55
N GLY A 181 -11.29 -9.58 2.62
CA GLY A 181 -11.30 -11.03 2.68
C GLY A 181 -10.42 -11.66 1.63
N TYR A 182 -9.28 -12.23 2.03
CA TYR A 182 -8.31 -12.78 1.07
C TYR A 182 -7.53 -13.98 1.62
N GLY A 183 -6.92 -14.71 0.69
CA GLY A 183 -5.93 -15.75 0.96
C GLY A 183 -4.61 -15.47 0.25
N LYS A 184 -3.51 -15.96 0.81
CA LYS A 184 -2.14 -15.76 0.31
C LYS A 184 -1.33 -17.03 0.34
N VAL A 185 -0.42 -17.14 -0.62
CA VAL A 185 0.63 -18.17 -0.67
C VAL A 185 1.95 -17.54 -1.11
N MET A 186 3.07 -18.16 -0.73
CA MET A 186 4.40 -17.78 -1.20
C MET A 186 4.95 -18.81 -2.19
N ILE A 187 5.56 -18.36 -3.28
CA ILE A 187 6.28 -19.17 -4.25
C ILE A 187 7.69 -18.57 -4.41
N GLY A 188 8.67 -19.14 -3.73
CA GLY A 188 9.99 -18.52 -3.60
C GLY A 188 9.88 -17.17 -2.89
N ASP A 189 10.40 -16.12 -3.51
CA ASP A 189 10.37 -14.74 -2.97
C ASP A 189 9.14 -13.94 -3.44
N VAL A 190 8.18 -14.58 -4.12
CA VAL A 190 6.96 -13.95 -4.64
C VAL A 190 5.76 -14.39 -3.81
N GLU A 191 4.98 -13.42 -3.34
CA GLU A 191 3.68 -13.60 -2.72
C GLU A 191 2.58 -13.51 -3.78
N ILE A 192 1.65 -14.47 -3.75
CA ILE A 192 0.41 -14.44 -4.53
C ILE A 192 -0.75 -14.31 -3.57
N GLN A 193 -1.60 -13.30 -3.78
CA GLN A 193 -2.80 -13.04 -3.01
C GLN A 193 -4.03 -13.06 -3.92
N ALA A 194 -5.12 -13.67 -3.46
CA ALA A 194 -6.42 -13.62 -4.12
C ALA A 194 -7.53 -13.29 -3.12
N GLY A 195 -8.38 -12.33 -3.47
CA GLY A 195 -9.52 -11.91 -2.64
C GLY A 195 -9.76 -10.41 -2.67
N LYS A 196 -10.51 -9.91 -1.69
CA LYS A 196 -10.88 -8.51 -1.52
C LYS A 196 -9.92 -7.81 -0.55
N ASP A 197 -9.20 -6.79 -0.98
CA ASP A 197 -8.18 -6.09 -0.17
C ASP A 197 -7.97 -4.66 -0.69
N SER A 198 -7.52 -3.77 0.20
CA SER A 198 -7.26 -2.36 -0.13
C SER A 198 -5.83 -2.15 -0.64
N LEU A 199 -5.56 -1.02 -1.30
CA LEU A 199 -4.23 -0.64 -1.80
C LEU A 199 -3.93 0.82 -1.47
N TRP A 200 -2.67 1.15 -1.22
CA TRP A 200 -2.18 2.53 -1.10
C TRP A 200 -0.80 2.67 -1.72
N TRP A 201 -0.68 3.55 -2.71
CA TRP A 201 0.56 3.77 -3.46
C TRP A 201 1.06 5.20 -3.35
N GLY A 202 2.20 5.38 -2.69
CA GLY A 202 2.85 6.68 -2.58
C GLY A 202 3.14 7.09 -1.14
N PRO A 203 3.85 8.22 -0.96
CA PRO A 203 4.28 8.73 0.34
C PRO A 203 3.24 9.58 1.08
N GLY A 204 2.16 10.00 0.42
CA GLY A 204 1.11 10.82 1.02
C GLY A 204 0.42 10.17 2.21
N ARG A 205 -0.10 10.99 3.13
CA ARG A 205 -0.86 10.55 4.32
C ARG A 205 -2.36 10.65 4.11
N HIS A 206 -2.80 11.75 3.50
CA HIS A 206 -4.21 12.07 3.31
C HIS A 206 -4.73 11.65 1.94
N GLY A 207 -3.83 11.26 1.03
CA GLY A 207 -4.21 10.69 -0.26
C GLY A 207 -3.00 10.23 -1.08
N SER A 208 -3.32 9.69 -2.25
CA SER A 208 -2.40 9.29 -3.32
C SER A 208 -3.00 9.73 -4.65
N MET A 209 -2.15 10.07 -5.62
CA MET A 209 -2.62 10.46 -6.96
C MET A 209 -3.13 9.29 -7.81
N LEU A 210 -2.75 8.05 -7.50
CA LEU A 210 -3.16 6.88 -8.30
C LEU A 210 -3.95 5.84 -7.53
N MET A 211 -3.65 5.64 -6.24
CA MET A 211 -4.26 4.56 -5.48
C MET A 211 -4.25 4.87 -3.98
N SER A 212 -5.43 5.11 -3.43
CA SER A 212 -5.68 5.18 -1.99
C SER A 212 -6.80 4.20 -1.61
N ASP A 213 -7.12 4.13 -0.33
CA ASP A 213 -8.26 3.41 0.23
C ASP A 213 -9.49 4.31 0.41
N ASN A 214 -9.59 5.40 -0.34
CA ASN A 214 -10.84 6.15 -0.44
C ASN A 214 -11.92 5.40 -1.22
N VAL A 215 -11.50 4.43 -2.05
CA VAL A 215 -12.34 3.51 -2.80
C VAL A 215 -12.59 2.22 -2.02
N GLN A 216 -13.67 1.50 -2.35
CA GLN A 216 -13.93 0.18 -1.78
C GLN A 216 -12.79 -0.81 -2.10
N PRO A 217 -12.49 -1.75 -1.18
CA PRO A 217 -11.43 -2.73 -1.41
C PRO A 217 -11.71 -3.58 -2.66
N PHE A 218 -10.68 -3.83 -3.46
CA PHE A 218 -10.81 -4.49 -4.76
C PHE A 218 -10.83 -6.00 -4.63
N THR A 219 -11.73 -6.67 -5.36
CA THR A 219 -11.62 -8.11 -5.60
C THR A 219 -10.57 -8.36 -6.68
N MET A 220 -9.41 -8.88 -6.28
CA MET A 220 -8.23 -8.93 -7.13
C MET A 220 -7.36 -10.19 -6.97
N LEU A 221 -6.54 -10.43 -7.99
CA LEU A 221 -5.32 -11.21 -7.90
C LEU A 221 -4.14 -10.24 -7.79
N LYS A 222 -3.26 -10.45 -6.82
CA LYS A 222 -2.10 -9.60 -6.54
C LYS A 222 -0.82 -10.43 -6.45
N LEU A 223 0.25 -9.94 -7.04
CA LEU A 223 1.60 -10.48 -6.96
C LEU A 223 2.55 -9.42 -6.41
N THR A 224 3.35 -9.77 -5.41
CA THR A 224 4.36 -8.86 -4.85
C THR A 224 5.60 -9.63 -4.40
N ASN A 225 6.73 -8.93 -4.25
CA ASN A 225 7.83 -9.42 -3.43
C ASN A 225 7.73 -8.76 -2.04
N PRO A 226 7.19 -9.46 -1.02
CA PRO A 226 6.93 -8.84 0.29
C PRO A 226 8.21 -8.36 0.96
N GLN A 227 9.33 -9.06 0.74
CA GLN A 227 10.66 -8.63 1.14
C GLN A 227 11.34 -7.92 -0.04
N PRO A 228 11.90 -6.70 0.15
CA PRO A 228 12.64 -6.01 -0.89
C PRO A 228 13.84 -6.83 -1.40
N LEU A 229 13.97 -6.91 -2.73
CA LEU A 229 15.02 -7.66 -3.40
C LEU A 229 16.17 -6.73 -3.78
N GLN A 230 17.41 -7.19 -3.57
CA GLN A 230 18.59 -6.51 -4.10
C GLN A 230 18.92 -7.07 -5.48
N LEU A 231 18.87 -6.24 -6.52
CA LEU A 231 19.17 -6.68 -7.89
C LEU A 231 20.68 -6.88 -8.11
N PRO A 232 21.09 -7.85 -8.97
CA PRO A 232 22.50 -8.14 -9.21
C PRO A 232 23.16 -7.11 -10.16
N TRP A 233 24.50 -7.16 -10.22
CA TRP A 233 25.35 -6.44 -11.18
C TRP A 233 25.23 -4.92 -11.06
N ILE A 234 25.13 -4.22 -12.20
CA ILE A 234 25.00 -2.75 -12.26
C ILE A 234 23.71 -2.25 -11.61
N PHE A 235 22.68 -3.11 -11.49
CA PHE A 235 21.41 -2.75 -10.87
C PHE A 235 21.46 -2.76 -9.35
N HIS A 236 22.57 -3.20 -8.73
CA HIS A 236 22.78 -3.07 -7.29
C HIS A 236 22.74 -1.59 -6.85
N ALA A 237 23.10 -0.65 -7.73
CA ALA A 237 23.06 0.78 -7.44
C ALA A 237 21.63 1.33 -7.20
N LEU A 238 20.58 0.59 -7.59
CA LEU A 238 19.19 0.97 -7.32
C LEU A 238 18.79 0.73 -5.85
N GLY A 239 19.62 -0.01 -5.09
CA GLY A 239 19.28 -0.45 -3.74
C GLY A 239 18.17 -1.50 -3.72
N PRO A 240 17.50 -1.69 -2.57
CA PRO A 240 16.39 -2.62 -2.45
C PRO A 240 15.23 -2.23 -3.36
N VAL A 241 14.62 -3.23 -4.01
CA VAL A 241 13.53 -3.07 -4.97
C VAL A 241 12.30 -3.82 -4.49
N ARG A 242 11.15 -3.14 -4.48
CA ARG A 242 9.84 -3.72 -4.21
C ARG A 242 8.92 -3.50 -5.39
N GLY A 243 8.23 -4.55 -5.80
CA GLY A 243 7.29 -4.57 -6.89
C GLY A 243 5.93 -5.09 -6.45
N GLU A 244 4.89 -4.56 -7.06
CA GLU A 244 3.52 -5.04 -6.93
C GLU A 244 2.86 -5.01 -8.30
N TRP A 245 2.12 -6.08 -8.59
CA TRP A 245 1.21 -6.17 -9.72
C TRP A 245 -0.15 -6.59 -9.20
N PHE A 246 -1.23 -6.04 -9.74
CA PHE A 246 -2.57 -6.55 -9.48
C PHE A 246 -3.44 -6.57 -10.73
N LEU A 247 -4.46 -7.42 -10.70
CA LEU A 247 -5.59 -7.44 -11.61
C LEU A 247 -6.87 -7.56 -10.79
N ALA A 248 -7.66 -6.50 -10.81
CA ALA A 248 -8.92 -6.37 -10.11
C ALA A 248 -10.11 -6.40 -11.07
N GLN A 249 -11.25 -6.83 -10.54
CA GLN A 249 -12.56 -6.59 -11.15
C GLN A 249 -13.23 -5.42 -10.43
N LEU A 250 -13.63 -4.43 -11.20
CA LEU A 250 -14.43 -3.29 -10.75
C LEU A 250 -15.90 -3.69 -10.63
N GLU A 251 -16.65 -2.84 -9.95
CA GLU A 251 -18.04 -3.00 -9.61
C GLU A 251 -18.99 -3.01 -10.82
N ASN A 252 -20.24 -3.39 -10.55
CA ASN A 252 -21.24 -3.67 -11.57
C ASN A 252 -22.08 -2.45 -11.97
N ASP A 253 -22.02 -1.39 -11.20
CA ASP A 253 -22.74 -0.12 -11.34
C ASP A 253 -21.93 0.97 -12.06
N ARG A 254 -20.95 0.55 -12.86
CA ARG A 254 -20.24 1.41 -13.82
C ARG A 254 -20.93 1.44 -15.18
N ASP A 255 -20.57 2.42 -16.00
CA ASP A 255 -20.98 2.51 -17.40
C ASP A 255 -20.63 1.25 -18.23
N PHE A 256 -19.48 0.65 -17.94
CA PHE A 256 -19.08 -0.69 -18.38
C PHE A 256 -18.91 -1.63 -17.19
N PRO A 257 -19.98 -2.36 -16.79
CA PRO A 257 -19.94 -3.23 -15.62
C PRO A 257 -18.85 -4.31 -15.68
N ASP A 258 -18.30 -4.68 -14.52
CA ASP A 258 -17.22 -5.68 -14.37
C ASP A 258 -15.95 -5.36 -15.17
N ALA A 259 -15.71 -4.08 -15.46
CA ALA A 259 -14.45 -3.60 -16.01
C ALA A 259 -13.26 -4.10 -15.19
N LYS A 260 -12.11 -4.25 -15.83
CA LYS A 260 -10.88 -4.70 -15.19
C LYS A 260 -9.98 -3.51 -14.92
N LEU A 261 -9.34 -3.54 -13.77
CA LEU A 261 -8.29 -2.60 -13.39
C LEU A 261 -7.01 -3.38 -13.15
N SER A 262 -5.92 -2.99 -13.78
CA SER A 262 -4.62 -3.61 -13.52
C SER A 262 -3.57 -2.56 -13.32
N GLY A 263 -2.74 -2.76 -12.31
CA GLY A 263 -1.64 -1.84 -12.02
C GLY A 263 -0.33 -2.57 -11.78
N VAL A 264 0.77 -1.88 -12.08
CA VAL A 264 2.11 -2.21 -11.59
C VAL A 264 2.67 -1.03 -10.85
N ARG A 265 3.33 -1.31 -9.75
CA ARG A 265 4.15 -0.36 -9.02
C ARG A 265 5.52 -0.96 -8.74
N VAL A 266 6.55 -0.16 -8.93
CA VAL A 266 7.93 -0.48 -8.54
C VAL A 266 8.43 0.65 -7.66
N SER A 267 9.01 0.31 -6.52
CA SER A 267 9.71 1.23 -5.64
C SER A 267 11.14 0.77 -5.43
N ILE A 268 12.06 1.73 -5.38
CA ILE A 268 13.49 1.51 -5.15
C ILE A 268 13.99 2.43 -4.05
N LYS A 269 15.01 1.96 -3.32
CA LYS A 269 15.65 2.73 -2.24
C LYS A 269 17.17 2.83 -2.46
N PRO A 270 17.63 3.67 -3.42
CA PRO A 270 19.05 3.75 -3.77
C PRO A 270 19.93 4.27 -2.63
N HIS A 271 19.34 4.94 -1.65
CA HIS A 271 19.98 5.39 -0.42
C HIS A 271 18.98 5.28 0.75
N PRO A 272 19.40 5.01 2.00
CA PRO A 272 18.48 4.95 3.16
C PRO A 272 17.56 6.16 3.35
N LEU A 273 17.97 7.31 2.81
CA LEU A 273 17.26 8.59 2.89
C LEU A 273 16.42 8.92 1.64
N VAL A 274 16.48 8.10 0.58
CA VAL A 274 15.84 8.37 -0.71
C VAL A 274 14.97 7.19 -1.10
N ASP A 275 13.66 7.41 -1.16
CA ASP A 275 12.70 6.48 -1.73
C ASP A 275 12.21 7.02 -3.07
N LEU A 276 12.16 6.17 -4.09
CA LEU A 276 11.60 6.50 -5.40
C LEU A 276 10.56 5.45 -5.78
N GLY A 277 9.51 5.86 -6.47
CA GLY A 277 8.46 4.99 -6.95
C GLY A 277 7.98 5.39 -8.34
N ALA A 278 7.54 4.38 -9.08
CA ALA A 278 6.87 4.55 -10.36
C ALA A 278 5.70 3.57 -10.43
N SER A 279 4.56 4.02 -10.93
CA SER A 279 3.36 3.23 -11.07
C SER A 279 2.64 3.50 -12.37
N ARG A 280 1.96 2.47 -12.88
CA ARG A 280 1.05 2.57 -14.03
C ARG A 280 -0.19 1.77 -13.72
N VAL A 281 -1.36 2.33 -14.02
CA VAL A 281 -2.65 1.67 -13.92
C VAL A 281 -3.34 1.72 -15.27
N VAL A 282 -4.03 0.65 -15.63
CA VAL A 282 -4.83 0.53 -16.85
C VAL A 282 -6.20 -0.01 -16.51
N MET A 283 -7.25 0.70 -16.94
CA MET A 283 -8.64 0.25 -16.90
C MET A 283 -9.06 -0.22 -18.30
N PHE A 284 -9.67 -1.40 -18.38
CA PHE A 284 -10.03 -2.03 -19.65
C PHE A 284 -11.15 -3.06 -19.53
N GLY A 285 -11.72 -3.45 -20.68
CA GLY A 285 -12.81 -4.44 -20.74
C GLY A 285 -14.10 -3.96 -20.06
N GLY A 286 -14.89 -4.91 -19.55
CA GLY A 286 -16.25 -4.68 -19.04
C GLY A 286 -17.33 -5.14 -20.03
N ARG A 287 -18.56 -5.31 -19.55
CA ARG A 287 -19.70 -5.73 -20.38
C ARG A 287 -19.98 -4.65 -21.44
N GLY A 288 -19.97 -5.05 -22.71
CA GLY A 288 -20.16 -4.14 -23.85
C GLY A 288 -18.85 -3.66 -24.50
N MET A 289 -17.69 -4.01 -23.92
CA MET A 289 -16.38 -3.71 -24.50
C MET A 289 -15.78 -4.91 -25.24
N PRO A 290 -14.82 -4.68 -26.17
CA PRO A 290 -14.03 -5.75 -26.75
C PRO A 290 -13.38 -6.63 -25.67
N ARG A 291 -13.38 -7.95 -25.91
CA ARG A 291 -12.67 -8.87 -25.02
C ARG A 291 -11.18 -8.64 -25.16
N VAL A 292 -10.50 -8.46 -24.04
CA VAL A 292 -9.04 -8.40 -23.96
C VAL A 292 -8.54 -9.80 -23.58
N ASP A 293 -7.81 -10.45 -24.49
CA ASP A 293 -7.14 -11.71 -24.17
C ASP A 293 -5.78 -11.45 -23.50
N LEU A 294 -5.08 -12.52 -23.09
CA LEU A 294 -3.77 -12.38 -22.41
C LEU A 294 -2.71 -11.71 -23.28
N PHE A 295 -2.78 -11.88 -24.60
CA PHE A 295 -1.81 -11.30 -25.52
C PHE A 295 -2.09 -9.81 -25.74
N ASP A 296 -3.36 -9.44 -25.87
CA ASP A 296 -3.81 -8.06 -25.92
C ASP A 296 -3.54 -7.34 -24.59
N TYR A 297 -3.73 -8.01 -23.45
CA TYR A 297 -3.34 -7.49 -22.14
C TYR A 297 -1.83 -7.23 -22.06
N GLY A 298 -1.00 -8.21 -22.43
CA GLY A 298 0.45 -8.04 -22.45
C GLY A 298 0.89 -6.92 -23.40
N LYS A 299 0.24 -6.80 -24.55
CA LYS A 299 0.45 -5.66 -25.46
C LYS A 299 0.01 -4.36 -24.82
N MET A 300 -1.16 -4.25 -24.20
CA MET A 300 -1.61 -3.01 -23.56
C MET A 300 -0.66 -2.56 -22.46
N PHE A 301 -0.11 -3.51 -21.70
CA PHE A 301 0.81 -3.22 -20.60
C PHE A 301 2.23 -2.86 -21.06
N LEU A 302 2.69 -3.46 -22.16
CA LEU A 302 4.03 -3.21 -22.74
C LEU A 302 4.03 -2.15 -23.85
N SER A 303 2.87 -1.84 -24.43
CA SER A 303 2.70 -0.86 -25.51
C SER A 303 2.60 0.52 -24.87
N LEU A 304 3.64 1.32 -25.12
CA LEU A 304 3.83 2.69 -24.64
C LEU A 304 3.03 3.71 -25.46
N THR A 305 1.84 3.33 -25.89
CA THR A 305 0.94 4.17 -26.68
C THR A 305 -0.47 3.98 -26.17
N GLU A 306 -1.11 5.08 -25.78
CA GLU A 306 -2.54 5.11 -25.57
C GLU A 306 -3.30 4.61 -26.80
N ARG A 307 -4.35 3.84 -26.54
CA ARG A 307 -5.34 3.49 -27.55
C ARG A 307 -6.67 3.98 -27.01
N ASP A 308 -7.54 4.44 -27.90
CA ASP A 308 -8.91 4.87 -27.57
C ASP A 308 -9.75 3.82 -26.79
N GLU A 309 -9.25 2.59 -26.66
CA GLU A 309 -9.89 1.43 -26.06
C GLU A 309 -9.55 1.20 -24.57
N ASN A 310 -8.61 1.95 -23.97
CA ASN A 310 -8.23 1.79 -22.56
C ASN A 310 -7.98 3.15 -21.87
N ASN A 311 -8.22 3.21 -20.56
CA ASN A 311 -7.81 4.37 -19.74
C ASN A 311 -6.48 4.03 -19.05
N GLN A 312 -5.48 4.92 -19.13
CA GLN A 312 -4.15 4.69 -18.60
C GLN A 312 -3.70 5.87 -17.76
N LEU A 313 -3.26 5.61 -16.53
CA LEU A 313 -2.67 6.61 -15.66
C LEU A 313 -1.25 6.16 -15.29
N ALA A 314 -0.31 7.10 -15.28
CA ALA A 314 1.07 6.82 -14.89
C ALA A 314 1.56 7.88 -13.91
N GLY A 315 2.31 7.45 -12.91
CA GLY A 315 2.76 8.31 -11.82
C GLY A 315 4.13 7.95 -11.31
N VAL A 316 4.76 8.95 -10.70
CA VAL A 316 6.06 8.89 -10.07
C VAL A 316 5.99 9.54 -8.70
N ASP A 317 6.68 8.95 -7.74
CA ASP A 317 6.79 9.50 -6.40
C ASP A 317 8.23 9.47 -5.91
N ALA A 318 8.55 10.42 -5.03
CA ALA A 318 9.85 10.50 -4.40
C ALA A 318 9.72 10.97 -2.95
N SER A 319 10.57 10.46 -2.08
CA SER A 319 10.76 10.95 -0.72
C SER A 319 12.24 11.13 -0.41
N LEU A 320 12.58 12.27 0.20
CA LEU A 320 13.92 12.60 0.65
C LEU A 320 13.88 12.97 2.13
N LEU A 321 14.56 12.18 2.97
CA LEU A 321 14.79 12.49 4.38
C LEU A 321 16.11 13.23 4.53
N VAL A 322 16.08 14.42 5.14
CA VAL A 322 17.25 15.26 5.38
C VAL A 322 17.51 15.37 6.88
N PRO A 323 18.47 14.59 7.44
CA PRO A 323 18.94 14.78 8.80
C PRO A 323 19.53 16.18 8.97
N LEU A 324 19.20 16.84 10.07
CA LEU A 324 19.72 18.16 10.39
C LEU A 324 20.89 18.08 11.38
N TRP A 325 21.64 19.19 11.46
CA TRP A 325 22.76 19.33 12.38
C TRP A 325 22.31 19.37 13.85
N LYS A 326 23.23 19.06 14.77
CA LYS A 326 22.93 18.91 16.20
C LYS A 326 22.33 20.13 16.89
N SER A 327 22.59 21.36 16.42
CA SER A 327 22.02 22.59 17.00
C SER A 327 20.67 23.01 16.40
N ALA A 328 20.17 22.34 15.35
CA ALA A 328 18.84 22.63 14.80
C ALA A 328 17.74 22.34 15.85
N PRO A 329 16.60 23.05 15.83
CA PRO A 329 15.50 22.81 16.78
C PRO A 329 14.70 21.53 16.48
N LEU A 330 14.94 20.87 15.36
CA LEU A 330 14.31 19.61 14.95
C LEU A 330 15.37 18.63 14.41
N ARG A 331 15.04 17.35 14.32
CA ARG A 331 16.01 16.28 13.99
C ARG A 331 16.21 16.11 12.49
N SER A 332 15.13 16.08 11.73
CA SER A 332 15.16 15.86 10.28
C SER A 332 13.96 16.50 9.62
N VAL A 333 14.07 16.74 8.32
CA VAL A 333 12.94 17.16 7.47
C VAL A 333 12.78 16.12 6.38
N ARG A 334 11.56 15.62 6.16
CA ARG A 334 11.23 14.78 5.01
C ARG A 334 10.46 15.62 4.00
N PHE A 335 10.92 15.62 2.76
CA PHE A 335 10.16 16.14 1.62
C PHE A 335 9.65 14.95 0.81
N TYR A 336 8.46 15.07 0.25
CA TYR A 336 7.95 14.07 -0.66
C TYR A 336 7.00 14.67 -1.69
N VAL A 337 6.94 13.98 -2.83
CA VAL A 337 6.05 14.28 -3.95
C VAL A 337 5.43 12.98 -4.44
N ASP A 338 4.17 13.04 -4.83
CA ASP A 338 3.45 12.03 -5.60
C ASP A 338 2.79 12.75 -6.77
N ALA A 339 3.13 12.38 -8.00
CA ALA A 339 2.62 13.03 -9.19
C ALA A 339 2.16 11.99 -10.21
N ALA A 340 1.01 12.23 -10.82
CA ALA A 340 0.49 11.35 -11.87
C ALA A 340 -0.09 12.16 -13.04
N GLY A 341 -0.04 11.58 -14.23
CA GLY A 341 -0.63 12.14 -15.44
C GLY A 341 -1.61 11.16 -16.10
N GLU A 342 -2.64 11.74 -16.72
CA GLU A 342 -3.74 11.05 -17.41
C GLU A 342 -3.43 10.76 -18.88
N ASP A 343 -2.60 11.59 -19.53
CA ASP A 343 -2.31 11.50 -20.96
C ASP A 343 -0.82 11.22 -21.19
N GLU A 344 -0.45 10.40 -22.18
CA GLU A 344 0.93 10.13 -22.56
C GLU A 344 1.40 11.04 -23.72
N ALA A 345 2.25 12.04 -23.43
CA ALA A 345 2.83 12.93 -24.43
C ALA A 345 4.28 12.52 -24.72
N GLY A 346 4.47 11.56 -25.63
CA GLY A 346 5.79 11.15 -26.08
C GLY A 346 6.66 10.66 -24.91
N TRP A 347 6.24 9.56 -24.27
CA TRP A 347 6.96 8.81 -23.22
C TRP A 347 6.88 9.41 -21.81
N LEU A 348 6.40 10.64 -21.66
CA LEU A 348 6.18 11.28 -20.35
C LEU A 348 4.69 11.49 -20.12
N PRO A 349 4.18 11.25 -18.90
CA PRO A 349 2.82 11.65 -18.56
C PRO A 349 2.66 13.16 -18.76
N SER A 350 1.44 13.56 -19.07
CA SER A 350 1.02 14.93 -19.29
C SER A 350 -0.33 15.13 -18.61
N LYS A 351 -0.71 16.41 -18.40
CA LYS A 351 -1.84 16.80 -17.54
C LYS A 351 -1.68 16.26 -16.11
N TRP A 352 -0.66 16.77 -15.43
CA TRP A 352 -0.24 16.30 -14.12
C TRP A 352 -1.18 16.76 -13.00
N GLY A 353 -1.52 15.83 -12.12
CA GLY A 353 -1.91 16.09 -10.73
C GLY A 353 -0.70 15.86 -9.82
N GLU A 354 -0.60 16.63 -8.74
CA GLU A 354 0.51 16.57 -7.81
C GLU A 354 0.05 16.64 -6.35
N LEU A 355 0.72 15.87 -5.50
CA LEU A 355 0.70 15.97 -4.05
C LEU A 355 2.12 16.24 -3.57
N LEU A 356 2.29 17.33 -2.83
CA LEU A 356 3.53 17.77 -2.22
C LEU A 356 3.40 17.71 -0.71
N GLY A 357 4.42 17.19 -0.04
CA GLY A 357 4.43 17.13 1.41
C GLY A 357 5.77 17.47 2.03
N VAL A 358 5.69 18.10 3.20
CA VAL A 358 6.84 18.34 4.07
C VAL A 358 6.50 17.88 5.49
N GLN A 359 7.42 17.13 6.08
CA GLN A 359 7.32 16.67 7.46
C GLN A 359 8.55 17.12 8.25
N PHE A 360 8.31 17.85 9.33
CA PHE A 360 9.31 18.24 10.32
C PHE A 360 9.30 17.20 11.45
N ASN A 361 10.39 16.47 11.59
CA ASN A 361 10.49 15.36 12.53
C ASN A 361 11.19 15.79 13.82
N ASP A 362 10.59 15.37 14.93
CA ASP A 362 11.08 15.56 16.29
C ASP A 362 11.41 17.03 16.62
N ILE A 363 10.38 17.87 16.53
CA ILE A 363 10.43 19.28 16.93
C ILE A 363 10.72 19.34 18.43
N LEU A 364 11.69 20.17 18.82
CA LEU A 364 12.26 20.28 20.18
C LEU A 364 13.04 19.05 20.66
N LYS A 365 13.30 18.04 19.81
CA LYS A 365 14.17 16.90 20.13
C LYS A 365 13.75 16.08 21.36
N THR A 366 12.44 15.89 21.51
CA THR A 366 11.84 15.12 22.63
C THR A 366 11.42 13.71 22.23
N GLY A 367 11.51 13.38 20.94
CA GLY A 367 10.95 12.21 20.27
C GLY A 367 9.43 12.28 20.05
N ARG A 368 8.73 13.34 20.48
CA ARG A 368 7.25 13.31 20.59
C ARG A 368 6.51 14.04 19.49
N THR A 369 7.07 15.11 18.96
CA THR A 369 6.31 16.05 18.12
C THR A 369 6.81 16.05 16.69
N ASP A 370 5.92 15.69 15.78
CA ASP A 370 6.14 15.78 14.33
C ASP A 370 5.06 16.71 13.75
N LEU A 371 5.41 17.49 12.72
CA LEU A 371 4.46 18.34 11.99
C LEU A 371 4.51 17.96 10.51
N ARG A 372 3.36 17.65 9.92
CA ARG A 372 3.20 17.34 8.50
C ARG A 372 2.31 18.39 7.85
N ILE A 373 2.70 18.82 6.64
CA ILE A 373 1.92 19.72 5.81
C ILE A 373 1.89 19.09 4.42
N GLU A 374 0.69 18.88 3.88
CA GLU A 374 0.44 18.36 2.55
C GLU A 374 -0.36 19.37 1.72
N TYR A 375 -0.05 19.44 0.43
CA TYR A 375 -0.76 20.20 -0.58
C TYR A 375 -1.03 19.26 -1.75
N ALA A 376 -2.27 19.21 -2.23
CA ALA A 376 -2.63 18.45 -3.42
C ALA A 376 -3.34 19.35 -4.43
N ASN A 377 -3.05 19.13 -5.71
CA ASN A 377 -3.71 19.79 -6.82
C ASN A 377 -3.82 18.83 -8.01
N ASP A 378 -5.05 18.47 -8.34
CA ASP A 378 -5.43 17.68 -9.51
C ASP A 378 -6.05 18.55 -10.62
N HIS A 379 -6.07 19.88 -10.45
CA HIS A 379 -6.56 20.80 -11.45
C HIS A 379 -5.52 21.10 -12.54
N VAL A 380 -5.91 20.82 -13.79
CA VAL A 380 -5.07 21.06 -14.98
C VAL A 380 -5.44 22.40 -15.63
N PRO A 381 -4.56 23.42 -15.62
CA PRO A 381 -4.87 24.74 -16.17
C PRO A 381 -5.29 24.69 -17.64
N GLY A 382 -6.40 25.35 -17.97
CA GLY A 382 -6.92 25.42 -19.34
C GLY A 382 -7.76 24.20 -19.76
N TYR A 383 -7.90 23.20 -18.91
CA TYR A 383 -8.77 22.05 -19.12
C TYR A 383 -9.70 21.87 -17.93
N ARG A 384 -10.95 21.50 -18.21
CA ARG A 384 -11.95 21.26 -17.17
C ARG A 384 -12.16 19.76 -17.01
N ASP A 385 -12.25 19.31 -15.77
CA ASP A 385 -12.63 17.94 -15.40
C ASP A 385 -11.81 16.90 -16.17
N VAL A 386 -10.47 16.99 -16.11
CA VAL A 386 -9.56 16.04 -16.78
C VAL A 386 -9.21 14.88 -15.87
N PHE A 387 -8.68 15.20 -14.68
CA PHE A 387 -8.17 14.20 -13.76
C PHE A 387 -9.29 13.29 -13.29
N TYR A 388 -9.02 11.98 -13.29
CA TYR A 388 -9.94 10.88 -13.01
C TYR A 388 -11.14 10.76 -13.94
N THR A 389 -11.11 11.38 -15.13
CA THR A 389 -12.17 11.25 -16.13
C THR A 389 -11.67 10.57 -17.38
N HIS A 390 -12.58 9.95 -18.13
CA HIS A 390 -12.22 9.34 -19.40
C HIS A 390 -13.38 9.45 -20.39
N SER A 391 -13.05 9.62 -21.68
CA SER A 391 -14.04 9.84 -22.74
C SER A 391 -14.93 8.61 -23.00
N ARG A 392 -14.36 7.42 -22.81
CA ARG A 392 -15.07 6.14 -22.94
C ARG A 392 -15.62 5.64 -21.60
N TYR A 393 -14.77 5.33 -20.63
CA TYR A 393 -15.14 5.05 -19.24
C TYR A 393 -15.62 6.33 -18.51
N THR A 394 -16.84 6.74 -18.81
CA THR A 394 -17.51 7.95 -18.30
C THR A 394 -17.81 7.92 -16.80
N SER A 395 -17.84 6.73 -16.18
CA SER A 395 -17.81 6.60 -14.71
C SER A 395 -16.48 7.09 -14.10
N GLY A 396 -15.46 7.34 -14.92
CA GLY A 396 -14.16 7.87 -14.48
C GLY A 396 -13.25 6.82 -13.86
N TYR A 397 -12.26 7.29 -13.10
CA TYR A 397 -11.35 6.50 -12.27
C TYR A 397 -11.78 6.47 -10.78
N THR A 398 -13.02 6.87 -10.50
CA THR A 398 -13.61 6.93 -9.15
C THR A 398 -14.61 5.83 -8.92
#